data_AF-A0A024G7T5-F1
#
_entry.id   AF-A0A024G7T5-F1
#
_cell.length_a   1.000
_cell.length_b   1.000
_cell.length_c   1.000
_cell.angle_alpha   90.00
_cell.angle_beta   90.00
_cell.angle_gamma   90.00
#
_symmetry.space_group_name_H-M   'P 1'
#
loop_
_entity.id
_entity.type
_entity.pdbx_description
1 polymer ?
#
loop_
_entity_poly.entity_id
_entity_poly.type
_entity_poly.pdbx_seq_one_letter_code
_entity_poly.pdbx_strand_id
1 'polypeptide(L)'
;MSCGAKEALVFGLGLVTGTGTTLIAKVLYNIDSIGLSGELKKFEKPIFQTWLMFLAMVFALPIHWVYRWHVERKWSRPSSRPLKFRYRIPRRTYFLLAFPALFDLIATWFANIGLMYVTVSVFQLLKCTVIIFVALLKVFMLKDKLHGYMWIGVGLNTVAALIIGITSFADTEDQINTRTETPGFGVLMIILSCVVQAYQYVFEEKLMNDGENAPPLVVVGMEGIWGVLITTFIVYPIAYLLPGSDLGSCERFDDAFEMLSNSSLAQILIVVYLLFVLSFNVLAVSVTYLLNSIWHAILDNFRPITVWGTDLLLFYSFTNGFFGEAWTTWSWLQLFGMMVLLSGTAIYNGTIRLPCFAYFEPIEEALTPIRTSVNLISTTLSQSPLITRNALKAAEIARRTPNKTERDRVRREYMTEYQPIADQEARRRIDPAGHSYGSLDN
;
A
#
# COMPACT_ATOMS: atom_id res chain seq x y z
N MET A 1 19.71 -7.70 -15.06
CA MET A 1 18.28 -7.99 -14.77
C MET A 1 17.46 -7.50 -15.96
N SER A 2 16.99 -8.39 -16.83
CA SER A 2 16.12 -8.01 -17.95
C SER A 2 14.69 -7.94 -17.43
N CYS A 3 14.13 -6.74 -17.26
CA CYS A 3 12.71 -6.58 -16.99
C CYS A 3 11.95 -7.08 -18.23
N GLY A 4 11.20 -8.17 -18.12
CA GLY A 4 10.41 -8.65 -19.25
C GLY A 4 9.30 -7.64 -19.58
N ALA A 5 8.79 -7.71 -20.82
CA ALA A 5 7.74 -6.78 -21.28
C ALA A 5 6.46 -6.84 -20.42
N LYS A 6 6.18 -7.99 -19.79
CA LYS A 6 5.01 -8.17 -18.92
C LYS A 6 5.17 -7.47 -17.58
N GLU A 7 6.35 -7.58 -16.99
CA GLU A 7 6.73 -6.96 -15.73
C GLU A 7 6.72 -5.43 -15.86
N ALA A 8 7.30 -4.92 -16.94
CA ALA A 8 7.28 -3.49 -17.26
C ALA A 8 5.85 -2.97 -17.50
N LEU A 9 5.00 -3.75 -18.18
CA LEU A 9 3.60 -3.39 -18.41
C LEU A 9 2.80 -3.36 -17.10
N VAL A 10 2.96 -4.34 -16.22
CA VAL A 10 2.26 -4.36 -14.92
C VAL A 10 2.72 -3.21 -14.03
N PHE A 11 4.01 -2.90 -14.02
CA PHE A 11 4.54 -1.73 -13.31
C PHE A 11 3.96 -0.42 -13.86
N GLY A 12 3.98 -0.24 -15.19
CA GLY A 12 3.44 0.94 -15.85
C GLY A 12 1.94 1.13 -15.60
N LEU A 13 1.14 0.06 -15.70
CA LEU A 13 -0.29 0.10 -15.40
C LEU A 13 -0.55 0.42 -13.92
N GLY A 14 0.25 -0.14 -13.00
CA GLY A 14 0.14 0.16 -11.57
C GLY A 14 0.41 1.64 -11.28
N LEU A 15 1.39 2.23 -11.96
CA LEU A 15 1.71 3.65 -11.83
C LEU A 15 0.60 4.55 -12.42
N VAL A 16 0.05 4.20 -13.59
CA VAL A 16 -1.05 4.94 -14.22
C VAL A 16 -2.32 4.90 -13.36
N THR A 17 -2.69 3.70 -12.89
CA THR A 17 -3.88 3.53 -12.04
C THR A 17 -3.71 4.26 -10.71
N GLY A 18 -2.55 4.17 -10.05
CA GLY A 18 -2.28 4.90 -8.81
C GLY A 18 -2.23 6.43 -8.98
N THR A 19 -1.79 6.93 -10.13
CA THR A 19 -1.82 8.37 -10.45
C THR A 19 -3.25 8.83 -10.70
N GLY A 20 -4.01 8.06 -11.49
CA GLY A 20 -5.38 8.37 -11.82
C GLY A 20 -6.32 8.35 -10.61
N THR A 21 -6.11 7.48 -9.62
CA THR A 21 -6.92 7.51 -8.38
C THR A 21 -6.86 8.87 -7.69
N THR A 22 -5.68 9.47 -7.58
CA THR A 22 -5.50 10.75 -6.88
C THR A 22 -6.04 11.93 -7.69
N LEU A 23 -5.82 11.94 -9.01
CA LEU A 23 -6.33 12.99 -9.88
C LEU A 23 -7.86 12.95 -9.98
N ILE A 24 -8.45 11.77 -10.22
CA ILE A 24 -9.90 11.63 -10.34
C ILE A 24 -10.59 12.05 -9.03
N ALA A 25 -10.00 11.69 -7.88
CA ALA A 25 -10.44 12.17 -6.57
C ALA A 25 -10.52 13.71 -6.49
N LYS A 26 -9.47 14.43 -6.89
CA LYS A 26 -9.49 15.91 -6.86
C LYS A 26 -10.43 16.50 -7.91
N VAL A 27 -10.52 15.90 -9.09
CA VAL A 27 -11.46 16.33 -10.14
C VAL A 27 -12.89 16.17 -9.65
N LEU A 28 -13.20 15.06 -8.96
CA LEU A 28 -14.51 14.79 -8.38
C LEU A 28 -14.92 15.92 -7.42
N TYR A 29 -14.04 16.38 -6.53
CA TYR A 29 -14.32 17.53 -5.64
C TYR A 29 -14.63 18.85 -6.37
N ASN A 30 -14.25 19.00 -7.64
CA ASN A 30 -14.47 20.22 -8.41
C ASN A 30 -15.68 20.14 -9.36
N ILE A 31 -16.41 19.02 -9.38
CA ILE A 31 -17.63 18.91 -10.21
C ILE A 31 -18.77 19.66 -9.54
N ASP A 32 -19.42 20.53 -10.30
CA ASP A 32 -20.68 21.14 -9.88
C ASP A 32 -21.84 20.15 -10.09
N SER A 33 -22.65 19.96 -9.05
CA SER A 33 -23.88 19.18 -9.13
C SER A 33 -24.99 19.76 -8.24
N ILE A 34 -26.23 19.40 -8.55
CA ILE A 34 -27.42 19.84 -7.83
C ILE A 34 -27.69 18.86 -6.69
N GLY A 35 -27.63 19.36 -5.45
CA GLY A 35 -27.94 18.58 -4.25
C GLY A 35 -29.42 18.58 -3.88
N LEU A 36 -29.75 17.97 -2.75
CA LEU A 36 -31.12 17.88 -2.22
C LEU A 36 -31.75 19.24 -1.89
N SER A 37 -30.94 20.27 -1.64
CA SER A 37 -31.42 21.65 -1.45
C SER A 37 -31.91 22.30 -2.74
N GLY A 38 -31.65 21.69 -3.91
CA GLY A 38 -31.88 22.31 -5.22
C GLY A 38 -30.83 23.36 -5.61
N GLU A 39 -29.82 23.58 -4.77
CA GLU A 39 -28.72 24.50 -5.04
C GLU A 39 -27.57 23.80 -5.78
N LEU A 40 -26.93 24.53 -6.69
CA LEU A 40 -25.73 24.09 -7.37
C LEU A 40 -24.55 24.20 -6.39
N LYS A 41 -23.92 23.07 -6.07
CA LYS A 41 -22.75 23.02 -5.20
C LYS A 41 -21.71 22.06 -5.74
N LYS A 42 -20.46 22.27 -5.35
CA LYS A 42 -19.36 21.36 -5.68
C LYS A 42 -19.51 20.04 -4.93
N PHE A 43 -19.10 18.94 -5.56
CA PHE A 43 -19.12 17.61 -4.97
C PHE A 43 -18.04 17.44 -3.89
N GLU A 44 -18.03 18.28 -2.86
CA GLU A 44 -17.04 18.28 -1.77
C GLU A 44 -17.47 17.28 -0.68
N LYS A 45 -17.44 15.97 -1.02
CA LYS A 45 -17.92 14.88 -0.15
C LYS A 45 -16.79 13.93 0.28
N PRO A 46 -15.93 14.30 1.24
CA PRO A 46 -14.79 13.49 1.68
C PRO A 46 -15.17 12.12 2.25
N ILE A 47 -16.26 12.03 3.03
CA ILE A 47 -16.67 10.78 3.68
C ILE A 47 -17.20 9.83 2.60
N PHE A 48 -17.98 10.35 1.64
CA PHE A 48 -18.46 9.59 0.50
C PHE A 48 -17.32 9.06 -0.38
N GLN A 49 -16.31 9.88 -0.66
CA GLN A 49 -15.14 9.41 -1.41
C GLN A 49 -14.35 8.33 -0.66
N THR A 50 -14.23 8.46 0.66
CA THR A 50 -13.64 7.41 1.52
C THR A 50 -14.46 6.12 1.47
N TRP A 51 -15.79 6.24 1.50
CA TRP A 51 -16.72 5.12 1.37
C TRP A 51 -16.56 4.41 0.01
N LEU A 52 -16.44 5.16 -1.09
CA LEU A 52 -16.18 4.62 -2.42
C LEU A 52 -14.84 3.88 -2.51
N MET A 53 -13.79 4.40 -1.88
CA MET A 53 -12.49 3.75 -1.82
C MET A 53 -12.58 2.38 -1.14
N PHE A 54 -13.23 2.30 0.03
CA PHE A 54 -13.46 1.02 0.71
C PHE A 54 -14.36 0.08 -0.10
N LEU A 55 -15.39 0.61 -0.75
CA LEU A 55 -16.25 -0.18 -1.63
C LEU A 55 -15.44 -0.81 -2.78
N ALA A 56 -14.54 -0.05 -3.42
CA ALA A 56 -13.66 -0.58 -4.45
C ALA A 56 -12.74 -1.69 -3.91
N MET A 57 -12.22 -1.54 -2.69
CA MET A 57 -11.38 -2.56 -2.04
C MET A 57 -12.12 -3.88 -1.81
N VAL A 58 -13.42 -3.87 -1.49
CA VAL A 58 -14.22 -5.11 -1.30
C VAL A 58 -14.14 -6.03 -2.52
N PHE A 59 -14.09 -5.46 -3.73
CA PHE A 59 -14.00 -6.24 -4.98
C PHE A 59 -12.67 -7.00 -5.15
N ALA A 60 -11.67 -6.75 -4.29
CA ALA A 60 -10.47 -7.57 -4.21
C ALA A 60 -10.78 -9.03 -3.80
N LEU A 61 -11.78 -9.26 -2.94
CA LEU A 61 -12.11 -10.61 -2.46
C LEU A 61 -12.65 -11.54 -3.56
N PRO A 62 -13.65 -11.13 -4.37
CA PRO A 62 -14.06 -11.89 -5.55
C PRO A 62 -12.89 -12.23 -6.47
N ILE A 63 -12.00 -11.26 -6.75
CA ILE A 63 -10.83 -11.49 -7.61
C ILE A 63 -9.91 -12.55 -7.00
N HIS A 64 -9.66 -12.49 -5.69
CA HIS A 64 -8.87 -13.51 -4.99
C HIS A 64 -9.50 -14.90 -5.12
N TRP A 65 -10.81 -15.00 -4.93
CA TRP A 65 -11.52 -16.27 -4.98
C TRP A 65 -11.54 -16.85 -6.40
N VAL A 66 -11.78 -16.02 -7.41
CA VAL A 66 -11.73 -16.39 -8.83
C VAL A 66 -10.32 -16.84 -9.22
N TYR A 67 -9.29 -16.12 -8.80
CA TYR A 67 -7.88 -16.49 -9.03
C TYR A 67 -7.58 -17.86 -8.43
N ARG A 68 -7.94 -18.07 -7.16
CA ARG A 68 -7.74 -19.34 -6.46
C ARG A 68 -8.47 -20.49 -7.16
N TRP A 69 -9.73 -20.28 -7.54
CA TRP A 69 -10.52 -21.29 -8.24
C TRP A 69 -9.92 -21.67 -9.61
N HIS A 70 -9.41 -20.69 -10.36
CA HIS A 70 -8.73 -20.95 -11.63
C HIS A 70 -7.43 -21.75 -11.44
N VAL A 71 -6.63 -21.39 -10.42
CA VAL A 71 -5.39 -22.10 -10.11
C VAL A 71 -5.69 -23.53 -9.65
N GLU A 72 -6.65 -23.73 -8.76
CA GLU A 72 -7.07 -25.05 -8.28
C GLU A 72 -7.55 -25.95 -9.43
N ARG A 73 -8.29 -25.40 -10.40
CA ARG A 73 -8.71 -26.14 -11.61
C ARG A 73 -7.55 -26.53 -12.52
N LYS A 74 -6.60 -25.62 -12.77
CA LYS A 74 -5.43 -25.91 -13.63
C LYS A 74 -4.49 -26.95 -13.01
N TRP A 75 -4.40 -26.99 -11.69
CA TRP A 75 -3.50 -27.89 -10.95
C TRP A 75 -4.17 -29.17 -10.42
N SER A 76 -5.48 -29.34 -10.65
CA SER A 76 -6.20 -30.60 -10.42
C SER A 76 -5.87 -31.63 -11.50
N ARG A 77 -4.61 -32.07 -11.59
CA ARG A 77 -4.24 -33.27 -12.36
C ARG A 77 -4.61 -34.54 -11.55
N PRO A 78 -5.14 -35.61 -12.17
CA PRO A 78 -5.65 -36.79 -11.44
C PRO A 78 -4.60 -37.59 -10.64
N SER A 79 -3.30 -37.36 -10.88
CA SER A 79 -2.22 -38.24 -10.41
C SER A 79 -1.36 -37.66 -9.27
N SER A 80 -1.51 -36.38 -8.95
CA SER A 80 -0.81 -35.77 -7.82
C SER A 80 -1.72 -35.75 -6.61
N ARG A 81 -1.27 -36.31 -5.48
CA ARG A 81 -1.96 -36.24 -4.18
C ARG A 81 -2.53 -34.83 -4.00
N PRO A 82 -3.81 -34.66 -3.61
CA PRO A 82 -4.36 -33.33 -3.42
C PRO A 82 -3.49 -32.61 -2.39
N LEU A 83 -2.81 -31.55 -2.81
CA LEU A 83 -2.14 -30.60 -1.92
C LEU A 83 -3.23 -29.95 -1.07
N LYS A 84 -3.64 -30.64 0.00
CA LYS A 84 -4.56 -30.13 1.02
C LYS A 84 -3.83 -29.14 1.94
N PHE A 85 -3.12 -28.16 1.38
CA PHE A 85 -2.81 -26.96 2.14
C PHE A 85 -4.00 -26.01 2.03
N ARG A 86 -5.03 -26.35 2.80
CA ARG A 86 -6.16 -25.46 3.05
C ARG A 86 -5.64 -24.39 4.01
N TYR A 87 -4.99 -23.37 3.49
CA TYR A 87 -4.68 -22.17 4.26
C TYR A 87 -6.01 -21.62 4.77
N ARG A 88 -6.28 -21.84 6.07
CA ARG A 88 -7.50 -21.40 6.72
C ARG A 88 -7.11 -20.26 7.63
N ILE A 89 -7.31 -19.05 7.13
CA ILE A 89 -7.19 -17.83 7.93
C ILE A 89 -8.06 -18.03 9.17
N PRO A 90 -7.49 -17.91 10.39
CA PRO A 90 -8.26 -17.96 11.62
C PRO A 90 -9.42 -16.97 11.55
N ARG A 91 -10.59 -17.34 12.10
CA ARG A 91 -11.70 -16.38 12.22
C ARG A 91 -11.28 -15.11 12.96
N ARG A 92 -10.35 -15.25 13.92
CA ARG A 92 -9.78 -14.14 14.69
C ARG A 92 -9.07 -13.12 13.81
N THR A 93 -8.27 -13.54 12.84
CA THR A 93 -7.56 -12.65 11.91
C THR A 93 -8.53 -11.75 11.15
N TYR A 94 -9.66 -12.30 10.69
CA TYR A 94 -10.68 -11.49 9.99
C TYR A 94 -11.23 -10.36 10.86
N PHE A 95 -11.40 -10.58 12.17
CA PHE A 95 -11.83 -9.52 13.10
C PHE A 95 -10.67 -8.60 13.51
N LEU A 96 -9.44 -9.11 13.59
CA LEU A 96 -8.25 -8.30 13.89
C LEU A 96 -7.94 -7.29 12.77
N LEU A 97 -8.28 -7.63 11.52
CA LEU A 97 -8.19 -6.71 10.37
C LEU A 97 -9.14 -5.50 10.45
N ALA A 98 -10.08 -5.47 11.41
CA ALA A 98 -10.88 -4.29 11.68
C ALA A 98 -10.06 -3.13 12.25
N PHE A 99 -8.97 -3.41 12.99
CA PHE A 99 -8.11 -2.38 13.56
C PHE A 99 -7.31 -1.61 12.49
N PRO A 100 -6.59 -2.28 11.55
CA PRO A 100 -6.01 -1.62 10.39
C PRO A 100 -7.03 -0.79 9.61
N ALA A 101 -8.21 -1.35 9.34
CA ALA A 101 -9.27 -0.65 8.60
C ALA A 101 -9.74 0.63 9.31
N LEU A 102 -9.80 0.62 10.65
CA LEU A 102 -10.14 1.82 11.43
C LEU A 102 -9.06 2.90 11.31
N PHE A 103 -7.78 2.52 11.39
CA PHE A 103 -6.69 3.47 11.19
C PHE A 103 -6.67 4.01 9.75
N ASP A 104 -6.88 3.15 8.74
CA ASP A 104 -6.96 3.54 7.33
C ASP A 104 -8.11 4.54 7.10
N LEU A 105 -9.27 4.30 7.72
CA LEU A 105 -10.42 5.18 7.63
C LEU A 105 -10.11 6.56 8.22
N ILE A 106 -9.54 6.62 9.43
CA ILE A 106 -9.18 7.89 10.09
C ILE A 106 -8.10 8.62 9.29
N ALA A 107 -7.08 7.91 8.82
CA ALA A 107 -6.02 8.47 8.00
C ALA A 107 -6.58 9.04 6.68
N THR A 108 -7.40 8.27 5.98
CA THR A 108 -8.01 8.69 4.71
C THR A 108 -8.94 9.86 4.89
N TRP A 109 -9.70 9.93 5.99
CA TRP A 109 -10.55 11.07 6.30
C TRP A 109 -9.74 12.37 6.46
N PHE A 110 -8.67 12.35 7.26
CA PHE A 110 -7.76 13.50 7.40
C PHE A 110 -7.08 13.85 6.08
N ALA A 111 -6.66 12.86 5.30
CA ALA A 111 -6.04 13.06 3.99
C ALA A 111 -7.02 13.73 3.01
N ASN A 112 -8.28 13.30 2.98
CA ASN A 112 -9.31 13.87 2.11
C ASN A 112 -9.67 15.31 2.50
N ILE A 113 -9.75 15.63 3.79
CA ILE A 113 -9.86 17.02 4.26
C ILE A 113 -8.66 17.84 3.76
N GLY A 114 -7.43 17.35 3.95
CA GLY A 114 -6.23 18.02 3.47
C GLY A 114 -6.19 18.24 1.97
N LEU A 115 -6.67 17.26 1.18
CA LEU A 115 -6.74 17.32 -0.28
C LEU A 115 -7.71 18.41 -0.79
N MET A 116 -8.69 18.85 0.00
CA MET A 116 -9.55 19.97 -0.40
C MET A 116 -8.79 21.29 -0.43
N TYR A 117 -7.99 21.55 0.61
CA TYR A 117 -7.27 22.83 0.82
C TYR A 117 -5.93 22.93 0.09
N VAL A 118 -5.36 21.80 -0.31
CA VAL A 118 -4.02 21.72 -0.90
C VAL A 118 -4.10 21.20 -2.33
N THR A 119 -3.09 21.53 -3.14
CA THR A 119 -2.96 21.03 -4.51
C THR A 119 -2.58 19.55 -4.53
N VAL A 120 -2.85 18.85 -5.65
CA VAL A 120 -2.67 17.39 -5.71
C VAL A 120 -1.20 17.01 -5.56
N SER A 121 -0.30 17.83 -6.10
CA SER A 121 1.13 17.56 -6.06
C SER A 121 1.69 17.70 -4.66
N VAL A 122 1.33 18.77 -3.94
CA VAL A 122 1.75 18.96 -2.54
C VAL A 122 1.14 17.86 -1.66
N PHE A 123 -0.14 17.49 -1.88
CA PHE A 123 -0.77 16.37 -1.20
C PHE A 123 0.03 15.07 -1.35
N GLN A 124 0.36 14.71 -2.59
CA GLN A 124 1.05 13.46 -2.89
C GLN A 124 2.49 13.45 -2.35
N LEU A 125 3.18 14.59 -2.36
CA LEU A 125 4.53 14.74 -1.81
C LEU A 125 4.55 14.70 -0.28
N LEU A 126 3.61 15.37 0.39
CA LEU A 126 3.49 15.32 1.84
C LEU A 126 3.11 13.93 2.34
N LYS A 127 2.33 13.15 1.58
CA LYS A 127 2.03 11.76 1.93
C LYS A 127 3.27 10.85 1.98
N CYS A 128 4.33 11.17 1.23
CA CYS A 128 5.58 10.42 1.30
C CYS A 128 6.34 10.62 2.63
N THR A 129 5.96 11.62 3.44
CA THR A 129 6.58 11.88 4.75
C THR A 129 6.17 10.86 5.82
N VAL A 130 5.19 10.00 5.53
CA VAL A 130 4.76 8.88 6.38
C VAL A 130 5.93 8.01 6.85
N ILE A 131 6.97 7.87 6.03
CA ILE A 131 8.19 7.11 6.34
C ILE A 131 8.90 7.59 7.62
N ILE A 132 8.83 8.88 7.92
CA ILE A 132 9.43 9.47 9.12
C ILE A 132 8.72 8.90 10.35
N PHE A 133 7.39 8.94 10.36
CA PHE A 133 6.57 8.44 11.46
C PHE A 133 6.64 6.92 11.60
N VAL A 134 6.66 6.19 10.48
CA VAL A 134 6.83 4.73 10.49
C VAL A 134 8.17 4.35 11.12
N ALA A 135 9.28 4.99 10.70
CA ALA A 135 10.59 4.71 11.25
C ALA A 135 10.63 4.95 12.77
N LEU A 136 10.05 6.06 13.25
CA LEU A 136 9.97 6.36 14.68
C LEU A 136 9.12 5.35 15.46
N LEU A 137 7.93 5.01 14.95
CA LEU A 137 7.04 4.05 15.58
C LEU A 137 7.63 2.64 15.61
N LYS A 138 8.40 2.24 14.59
CA LYS A 138 9.13 0.96 14.60
C LYS A 138 10.16 0.88 15.72
N VAL A 139 10.93 1.95 15.94
CA VAL A 139 11.87 2.02 17.07
C VAL A 139 11.12 1.88 18.40
N PHE A 140 10.00 2.58 18.54
CA PHE A 140 9.28 2.66 19.80
C PHE A 140 8.45 1.40 20.11
N MET A 141 7.63 0.94 19.16
CA MET A 141 6.67 -0.16 19.34
C MET A 141 7.29 -1.54 19.10
N LEU A 142 8.10 -1.68 18.05
CA LEU A 142 8.70 -2.96 17.63
C LEU A 142 10.10 -3.17 18.22
N LYS A 143 10.67 -2.14 18.87
CA LYS A 143 12.02 -2.13 19.47
C LYS A 143 13.11 -2.44 18.42
N ASP A 144 12.94 -1.80 17.27
CA ASP A 144 13.81 -1.98 16.12
C ASP A 144 15.08 -1.17 16.23
N LYS A 145 16.17 -1.77 15.74
CA LYS A 145 17.46 -1.11 15.62
C LYS A 145 17.64 -0.67 14.18
N LEU A 146 17.26 0.57 13.88
CA LEU A 146 17.55 1.18 12.58
C LEU A 146 19.05 1.42 12.44
N HIS A 147 19.56 1.18 11.24
CA HIS A 147 20.96 1.41 10.90
C HIS A 147 21.21 2.91 10.67
N GLY A 148 22.45 3.37 10.81
CA GLY A 148 22.79 4.80 10.71
C GLY A 148 22.39 5.43 9.36
N TYR A 149 22.51 4.70 8.25
CA TYR A 149 22.07 5.20 6.94
C TYR A 149 20.55 5.40 6.86
N MET A 150 19.76 4.60 7.59
CA MET A 150 18.30 4.76 7.62
C MET A 150 17.91 6.06 8.34
N TRP A 151 18.64 6.43 9.41
CA TRP A 151 18.45 7.72 10.08
C TRP A 151 18.81 8.91 9.18
N ILE A 152 19.84 8.78 8.34
CA ILE A 152 20.17 9.81 7.33
C ILE A 152 19.03 9.94 6.31
N GLY A 153 18.49 8.82 5.83
CA GLY A 153 17.34 8.83 4.93
C GLY A 153 16.10 9.50 5.54
N VAL A 154 15.79 9.19 6.80
CA VAL A 154 14.72 9.86 7.55
C VAL A 154 14.99 11.36 7.69
N GLY A 155 16.22 11.76 8.01
CA GLY A 155 16.61 13.18 8.12
C GLY A 155 16.43 13.94 6.81
N LEU A 156 16.86 13.36 5.68
CA LEU A 156 16.66 13.94 4.34
C LEU A 156 15.17 14.07 3.99
N ASN A 157 14.36 13.06 4.31
CA ASN A 157 12.91 13.12 4.09
C ASN A 157 12.24 14.20 4.95
N THR A 158 12.71 14.43 6.18
CA THR A 158 12.25 15.55 7.01
C THR A 158 12.59 16.90 6.39
N VAL A 159 13.81 17.08 5.87
CA VAL A 159 14.20 18.32 5.18
C VAL A 159 13.35 18.54 3.92
N ALA A 160 13.11 17.49 3.14
CA ALA A 160 12.25 17.56 1.97
C ALA A 160 10.81 17.96 2.34
N ALA A 161 10.24 17.36 3.39
CA ALA A 161 8.92 17.70 3.90
C ALA A 161 8.79 19.19 4.24
N LEU A 162 9.81 19.76 4.89
CA LEU A 162 9.85 21.18 5.24
C LEU A 162 9.91 22.06 4.00
N ILE A 163 10.76 21.72 3.02
CA ILE A 163 10.86 22.46 1.75
C ILE A 163 9.52 22.46 1.01
N ILE A 164 8.91 21.28 0.84
CA ILE A 164 7.62 21.12 0.15
C ILE A 164 6.51 21.86 0.92
N GLY A 165 6.51 21.78 2.25
CA GLY A 165 5.59 22.55 3.09
C GLY A 165 5.70 24.04 2.83
N ILE A 166 6.92 24.60 2.82
CA ILE A 166 7.18 26.02 2.54
C ILE A 166 6.67 26.41 1.15
N THR A 167 6.88 25.58 0.13
CA THR A 167 6.38 25.88 -1.23
C THR A 167 4.86 26.04 -1.27
N SER A 168 4.13 25.25 -0.49
CA SER A 168 2.67 25.37 -0.42
C SER A 168 2.21 26.68 0.21
N PHE A 169 2.95 27.22 1.18
CA PHE A 169 2.63 28.51 1.79
C PHE A 169 2.98 29.67 0.86
N ALA A 170 4.15 29.61 0.22
CA ALA A 170 4.67 30.70 -0.60
C ALA A 170 3.90 30.87 -1.92
N ASP A 171 3.48 29.76 -2.55
CA ASP A 171 2.64 29.81 -3.77
C ASP A 171 1.23 30.38 -3.49
N THR A 172 0.81 30.38 -2.22
CA THR A 172 -0.46 30.98 -1.80
C THR A 172 -0.34 32.50 -1.58
N GLU A 173 0.83 33.02 -1.16
CA GLU A 173 1.03 34.47 -0.95
C GLU A 173 0.85 35.28 -2.24
N ASP A 174 1.24 34.72 -3.39
CA ASP A 174 1.04 35.33 -4.71
C ASP A 174 -0.44 35.27 -5.18
N GLN A 175 -1.30 34.47 -4.52
CA GLN A 175 -2.72 34.25 -4.85
C GLN A 175 -3.70 34.94 -3.85
N ILE A 176 -3.19 35.68 -2.85
CA ILE A 176 -3.93 36.22 -1.69
C ILE A 176 -5.14 37.12 -2.02
N ASN A 177 -5.36 37.52 -3.26
CA ASN A 177 -6.52 38.36 -3.59
C ASN A 177 -7.88 37.64 -3.66
N THR A 178 -7.98 36.30 -3.51
CA THR A 178 -9.30 35.63 -3.74
C THR A 178 -9.70 34.42 -2.87
N ARG A 179 -8.91 33.91 -1.92
CA ARG A 179 -9.37 32.80 -1.04
C ARG A 179 -8.97 32.98 0.43
N THR A 180 -9.98 33.01 1.30
CA THR A 180 -9.90 33.06 2.78
C THR A 180 -9.56 31.73 3.45
N GLU A 181 -9.03 30.75 2.71
CA GLU A 181 -8.77 29.41 3.26
C GLU A 181 -7.27 29.22 3.50
N THR A 182 -6.92 28.82 4.72
CA THR A 182 -5.52 28.71 5.14
C THR A 182 -4.92 27.39 4.66
N PRO A 183 -3.99 27.39 3.69
CA PRO A 183 -3.35 26.15 3.19
C PRO A 183 -2.64 25.38 4.32
N GLY A 184 -2.22 26.08 5.38
CA GLY A 184 -1.61 25.47 6.56
C GLY A 184 -2.51 24.49 7.29
N PHE A 185 -3.83 24.71 7.31
CA PHE A 185 -4.77 23.74 7.86
C PHE A 185 -4.77 22.43 7.05
N GLY A 186 -4.74 22.54 5.72
CA GLY A 186 -4.64 21.38 4.84
C GLY A 186 -3.34 20.60 5.02
N VAL A 187 -2.20 21.29 5.10
CA VAL A 187 -0.89 20.68 5.38
C VAL A 187 -0.90 19.96 6.74
N LEU A 188 -1.46 20.59 7.78
CA LEU A 188 -1.58 19.98 9.11
C LEU A 188 -2.42 18.69 9.08
N MET A 189 -3.55 18.71 8.37
CA MET A 189 -4.41 17.53 8.21
C MET A 189 -3.70 16.39 7.47
N ILE A 190 -2.89 16.70 6.44
CA ILE A 190 -2.09 15.69 5.74
C ILE A 190 -1.03 15.10 6.67
N ILE A 191 -0.33 15.91 7.47
CA ILE A 191 0.65 15.41 8.44
C ILE A 191 -0.02 14.50 9.48
N LEU A 192 -1.19 14.89 10.00
CA LEU A 192 -1.95 14.07 10.93
C LEU A 192 -2.40 12.74 10.29
N SER A 193 -2.81 12.78 9.01
CA SER A 193 -3.10 11.55 8.26
C SER A 193 -1.89 10.62 8.19
N CYS A 194 -0.68 11.17 7.98
CA CYS A 194 0.55 10.38 7.91
C CYS A 194 0.89 9.72 9.25
N VAL A 195 0.63 10.40 10.37
CA VAL A 195 0.82 9.80 11.71
C VAL A 195 -0.10 8.60 11.91
N VAL A 196 -1.39 8.76 11.61
CA VAL A 196 -2.38 7.68 11.76
C VAL A 196 -2.08 6.52 10.79
N GLN A 197 -1.72 6.83 9.55
CA GLN A 197 -1.30 5.85 8.55
C GLN A 197 -0.06 5.06 9.02
N ALA A 198 0.90 5.71 9.68
CA ALA A 198 2.06 5.03 10.22
C ALA A 198 1.69 4.03 11.33
N TYR A 199 0.68 4.34 12.15
CA TYR A 199 0.14 3.36 13.11
C TYR A 199 -0.48 2.15 12.44
N GLN A 200 -1.27 2.35 11.37
CA GLN A 200 -1.81 1.25 10.58
C GLN A 200 -0.68 0.34 10.09
N TYR A 201 0.32 0.92 9.42
CA TYR A 201 1.46 0.19 8.86
C TYR A 201 2.22 -0.63 9.91
N VAL A 202 2.48 -0.05 11.08
CA VAL A 202 3.17 -0.75 12.18
C VAL A 202 2.29 -1.85 12.79
N PHE A 203 0.98 -1.62 12.88
CA PHE A 203 0.04 -2.62 13.38
C PHE A 203 -0.07 -3.81 12.43
N GLU A 204 -0.18 -3.58 11.13
CA GLU A 204 -0.23 -4.64 10.14
C GLU A 204 1.09 -5.43 10.11
N GLU A 205 2.25 -4.77 10.22
CA GLU A 205 3.55 -5.44 10.35
C GLU A 205 3.56 -6.41 11.54
N LYS A 206 3.04 -5.95 12.67
CA LYS A 206 2.95 -6.76 13.89
C LYS A 206 2.00 -7.94 13.70
N LEU A 207 0.83 -7.72 13.10
CA LEU A 207 -0.16 -8.77 12.84
C LEU A 207 0.41 -9.87 11.94
N MET A 208 1.20 -9.50 10.92
CA MET A 208 1.84 -10.46 10.02
C MET A 208 2.98 -11.22 10.68
N ASN A 209 3.73 -10.57 11.57
CA ASN A 209 4.82 -11.21 12.32
C ASN A 209 4.32 -12.26 13.33
N ASP A 210 3.09 -12.14 13.82
CA ASP A 210 2.49 -13.07 14.79
C ASP A 210 2.04 -14.42 14.16
N GLY A 211 2.38 -14.68 12.89
CA GLY A 211 2.23 -15.98 12.22
C GLY A 211 0.92 -16.16 11.44
N GLU A 212 0.09 -15.12 11.35
CA GLU A 212 -1.17 -15.12 10.60
C GLU A 212 -0.96 -14.55 9.17
N ASN A 213 -0.27 -15.30 8.30
CA ASN A 213 0.08 -14.88 6.94
C ASN A 213 -1.12 -14.79 5.98
N ALA A 214 -2.01 -13.82 6.15
CA ALA A 214 -3.15 -13.62 5.24
C ALA A 214 -2.66 -13.22 3.82
N PRO A 215 -3.27 -13.75 2.74
CA PRO A 215 -2.98 -13.27 1.39
C PRO A 215 -3.30 -11.76 1.29
N PRO A 216 -2.43 -10.96 0.67
CA PRO A 216 -2.59 -9.50 0.60
C PRO A 216 -3.93 -9.05 0.03
N LEU A 217 -4.41 -9.74 -1.01
CA LEU A 217 -5.68 -9.41 -1.64
C LEU A 217 -6.87 -9.71 -0.71
N VAL A 218 -6.70 -10.65 0.23
CA VAL A 218 -7.67 -10.89 1.32
C VAL A 218 -7.59 -9.82 2.38
N VAL A 219 -6.39 -9.37 2.75
CA VAL A 219 -6.18 -8.27 3.70
C VAL A 219 -6.87 -7.00 3.21
N VAL A 220 -6.52 -6.53 2.01
CA VAL A 220 -7.12 -5.35 1.36
C VAL A 220 -8.64 -5.50 1.23
N GLY A 221 -9.10 -6.68 0.83
CA GLY A 221 -10.52 -6.95 0.68
C GLY A 221 -11.30 -6.92 2.01
N MET A 222 -10.70 -7.41 3.08
CA MET A 222 -11.29 -7.40 4.43
C MET A 222 -11.25 -6.01 5.06
N GLU A 223 -10.20 -5.23 4.80
CA GLU A 223 -10.14 -3.81 5.13
C GLU A 223 -11.24 -3.04 4.42
N GLY A 224 -11.50 -3.34 3.13
CA GLY A 224 -12.65 -2.85 2.39
C GLY A 224 -13.98 -3.14 3.10
N ILE A 225 -14.20 -4.39 3.54
CA ILE A 225 -15.44 -4.76 4.24
C ILE A 225 -15.59 -3.98 5.55
N TRP A 226 -14.57 -4.02 6.41
CA TRP A 226 -14.62 -3.31 7.70
C TRP A 226 -14.73 -1.81 7.52
N GLY A 227 -14.03 -1.24 6.54
CA GLY A 227 -14.10 0.17 6.18
C GLY A 227 -15.50 0.58 5.74
N VAL A 228 -16.15 -0.18 4.85
CA VAL A 228 -17.57 0.09 4.46
C VAL A 228 -18.49 -0.03 5.68
N LEU A 229 -18.33 -1.06 6.52
CA LEU A 229 -19.17 -1.25 7.71
C LEU A 229 -19.01 -0.11 8.72
N ILE A 230 -17.78 0.23 9.09
CA ILE A 230 -17.49 1.32 10.05
C ILE A 230 -17.95 2.66 9.47
N THR A 231 -17.69 2.93 8.19
CA THR A 231 -18.11 4.19 7.56
C THR A 231 -19.64 4.31 7.54
N THR A 232 -20.34 3.24 7.16
CA THR A 232 -21.81 3.25 7.03
C THR A 232 -22.52 3.30 8.40
N PHE A 233 -22.07 2.52 9.37
CA PHE A 233 -22.78 2.35 10.65
C PHE A 233 -22.23 3.20 11.80
N ILE A 234 -21.06 3.82 11.65
CA ILE A 234 -20.46 4.66 12.70
C ILE A 234 -20.22 6.07 12.17
N VAL A 235 -19.45 6.23 11.07
CA VAL A 235 -19.07 7.56 10.59
C VAL A 235 -20.26 8.35 10.07
N TYR A 236 -21.10 7.78 9.20
CA TYR A 236 -22.27 8.49 8.70
C TYR A 236 -23.22 8.91 9.82
N PRO A 237 -23.67 8.03 10.74
CA PRO A 237 -24.49 8.46 11.87
C PRO A 237 -23.91 9.63 12.66
N ILE A 238 -22.59 9.64 12.89
CA ILE A 238 -21.91 10.78 13.53
C ILE A 238 -21.95 12.02 12.62
N ALA A 239 -21.69 11.88 11.32
CA ALA A 239 -21.71 12.97 10.35
C ALA A 239 -23.10 13.62 10.19
N TYR A 240 -24.19 12.85 10.33
CA TYR A 240 -25.56 13.38 10.35
C TYR A 240 -25.84 14.22 11.61
N LEU A 241 -25.24 13.85 12.75
CA LEU A 241 -25.44 14.55 14.03
C LEU A 241 -24.58 15.81 14.17
N LEU A 242 -23.42 15.85 13.52
CA LEU A 242 -22.51 16.99 13.58
C LEU A 242 -23.04 18.13 12.69
N PRO A 243 -23.10 19.38 13.19
CA PRO A 243 -23.53 20.50 12.39
C PRO A 243 -22.52 20.80 11.27
N GLY A 244 -23.02 21.06 10.07
CA GLY A 244 -22.18 21.40 8.92
C GLY A 244 -22.93 22.09 7.80
N SER A 245 -22.22 22.32 6.69
CA SER A 245 -22.71 23.05 5.52
C SER A 245 -23.74 22.27 4.70
N ASP A 246 -23.96 21.00 4.99
CA ASP A 246 -24.70 20.08 4.13
C ASP A 246 -26.08 19.79 4.71
N LEU A 247 -27.01 20.73 4.50
CA LEU A 247 -28.38 20.70 5.08
C LEU A 247 -28.38 20.62 6.61
N GLY A 248 -27.42 21.28 7.27
CA GLY A 248 -27.27 21.29 8.73
C GLY A 248 -26.49 20.11 9.30
N SER A 249 -26.00 19.20 8.46
CA SER A 249 -25.11 18.10 8.84
C SER A 249 -23.71 18.27 8.24
N CYS A 250 -22.72 17.54 8.77
CA CYS A 250 -21.34 17.57 8.27
C CYS A 250 -21.23 17.01 6.85
N GLU A 251 -21.82 15.84 6.61
CA GLU A 251 -21.97 15.27 5.27
C GLU A 251 -23.15 14.31 5.27
N ARG A 252 -23.95 14.37 4.20
CA ARG A 252 -25.13 13.52 4.02
C ARG A 252 -24.95 12.56 2.86
N PHE A 253 -25.18 11.27 3.12
CA PHE A 253 -25.12 10.24 2.09
C PHE A 253 -26.24 10.40 1.06
N ASP A 254 -27.44 10.76 1.50
CA ASP A 254 -28.59 11.02 0.64
C ASP A 254 -28.33 12.20 -0.32
N ASP A 255 -27.66 13.24 0.17
CA ASP A 255 -27.30 14.38 -0.67
C ASP A 255 -26.20 14.03 -1.67
N ALA A 256 -25.17 13.30 -1.25
CA ALA A 256 -24.13 12.81 -2.16
C ALA A 256 -24.71 11.92 -3.27
N PHE A 257 -25.71 11.09 -2.95
CA PHE A 257 -26.39 10.25 -3.92
C PHE A 257 -27.24 11.07 -4.91
N GLU A 258 -27.94 12.09 -4.43
CA GLU A 258 -28.72 13.00 -5.29
C GLU A 258 -27.82 13.84 -6.20
N MET A 259 -26.71 14.35 -5.67
CA MET A 259 -25.69 15.01 -6.49
C MET A 259 -25.12 14.05 -7.55
N LEU A 260 -25.01 12.77 -7.23
CA LEU A 260 -24.56 11.78 -8.20
C LEU A 260 -25.61 11.49 -9.27
N SER A 261 -26.89 11.37 -8.92
CA SER A 261 -27.96 11.11 -9.88
C SER A 261 -28.11 12.25 -10.89
N ASN A 262 -27.88 13.49 -10.46
CA ASN A 262 -28.05 14.70 -11.27
C ASN A 262 -26.87 15.02 -12.19
N SER A 263 -25.69 14.41 -12.02
CA SER A 263 -24.50 14.68 -12.83
C SER A 263 -23.98 13.42 -13.53
N SER A 264 -24.16 13.35 -14.85
CA SER A 264 -23.65 12.25 -15.67
C SER A 264 -22.12 12.17 -15.67
N LEU A 265 -21.44 13.31 -15.55
CA LEU A 265 -19.99 13.39 -15.44
C LEU A 265 -19.51 12.79 -14.11
N ALA A 266 -20.18 13.10 -12.99
CA ALA A 266 -19.86 12.52 -11.69
C ALA A 266 -20.04 10.99 -11.68
N GLN A 267 -21.09 10.48 -12.32
CA GLN A 267 -21.33 9.04 -12.46
C GLN A 267 -20.19 8.34 -13.19
N ILE A 268 -19.79 8.86 -14.34
CA ILE A 268 -18.68 8.29 -15.11
C ILE A 268 -17.39 8.32 -14.28
N LEU A 269 -17.07 9.46 -13.65
CA LEU A 269 -15.84 9.58 -12.87
C LEU A 269 -15.81 8.68 -11.65
N ILE A 270 -16.92 8.44 -10.95
CA ILE A 270 -16.97 7.47 -9.85
C ILE A 270 -16.74 6.05 -10.35
N VAL A 271 -17.36 5.66 -11.47
CA VAL A 271 -17.13 4.31 -12.03
C VAL A 271 -15.66 4.13 -12.41
N VAL A 272 -15.07 5.12 -13.07
CA VAL A 272 -13.64 5.10 -13.42
C VAL A 272 -12.78 5.09 -12.14
N TYR A 273 -13.12 5.87 -11.12
CA TYR A 273 -12.43 5.89 -9.83
C TYR A 273 -12.42 4.52 -9.16
N LEU A 274 -13.59 3.86 -9.07
CA LEU A 274 -13.70 2.51 -8.49
C LEU A 274 -12.84 1.50 -9.24
N LEU A 275 -12.85 1.55 -10.58
CA LEU A 275 -12.02 0.69 -11.42
C LEU A 275 -10.53 0.97 -11.22
N PHE A 276 -10.13 2.23 -11.08
CA PHE A 276 -8.74 2.62 -10.85
C PHE A 276 -8.25 2.18 -9.47
N VAL A 277 -9.06 2.35 -8.42
CA VAL A 277 -8.72 1.89 -7.05
C VAL A 277 -8.57 0.37 -7.02
N LEU A 278 -9.54 -0.35 -7.59
CA LEU A 278 -9.47 -1.82 -7.67
C LEU A 278 -8.26 -2.30 -8.47
N SER A 279 -8.05 -1.72 -9.65
CA SER A 279 -6.92 -2.07 -10.52
C SER A 279 -5.59 -1.76 -9.85
N PHE A 280 -5.47 -0.60 -9.20
CA PHE A 280 -4.28 -0.21 -8.46
C PHE A 280 -3.96 -1.24 -7.36
N ASN A 281 -4.94 -1.63 -6.55
CA ASN A 281 -4.73 -2.63 -5.50
C ASN A 281 -4.29 -3.99 -6.05
N VAL A 282 -4.91 -4.47 -7.13
CA VAL A 282 -4.52 -5.74 -7.76
C VAL A 282 -3.14 -5.66 -8.42
N LEU A 283 -2.85 -4.57 -9.13
CA LEU A 283 -1.58 -4.36 -9.83
C LEU A 283 -0.43 -4.16 -8.83
N ALA A 284 -0.65 -3.44 -7.74
CA ALA A 284 0.34 -3.25 -6.68
C ALA A 284 0.75 -4.59 -6.05
N VAL A 285 -0.22 -5.48 -5.80
CA VAL A 285 0.04 -6.86 -5.36
C VAL A 285 0.79 -7.65 -6.44
N SER A 286 0.40 -7.47 -7.70
CA SER A 286 1.00 -8.17 -8.84
C SER A 286 2.45 -7.75 -9.09
N VAL A 287 2.80 -6.48 -8.89
CA VAL A 287 4.18 -5.96 -8.98
C VAL A 287 5.07 -6.67 -7.96
N THR A 288 4.60 -6.84 -6.73
CA THR A 288 5.37 -7.57 -5.70
C THR A 288 5.53 -9.04 -6.06
N TYR A 289 4.49 -9.65 -6.66
CA TYR A 289 4.52 -11.05 -7.08
C TYR A 289 5.49 -11.29 -8.26
N LEU A 290 5.40 -10.48 -9.31
CA LEU A 290 6.16 -10.65 -10.55
C LEU A 290 7.60 -10.12 -10.46
N LEU A 291 7.81 -9.03 -9.71
CA LEU A 291 9.12 -8.40 -9.58
C LEU A 291 9.72 -8.70 -8.20
N ASN A 292 9.52 -7.82 -7.23
CA ASN A 292 9.84 -8.01 -5.80
C ASN A 292 9.30 -6.81 -4.99
N SER A 293 9.54 -6.81 -3.69
CA SER A 293 9.14 -5.73 -2.77
C SER A 293 9.86 -4.40 -3.03
N ILE A 294 11.08 -4.44 -3.58
CA ILE A 294 11.85 -3.24 -3.96
C ILE A 294 11.15 -2.53 -5.12
N TRP A 295 10.65 -3.25 -6.13
CA TRP A 295 9.92 -2.66 -7.25
C TRP A 295 8.55 -2.11 -6.84
N HIS A 296 7.86 -2.76 -5.91
CA HIS A 296 6.67 -2.17 -5.28
C HIS A 296 7.04 -0.87 -4.55
N ALA A 297 8.19 -0.84 -3.86
CA ALA A 297 8.68 0.37 -3.22
C ALA A 297 9.01 1.51 -4.20
N ILE A 298 9.59 1.14 -5.34
CA ILE A 298 9.85 2.08 -6.43
C ILE A 298 8.52 2.62 -7.00
N LEU A 299 7.50 1.78 -7.20
CA LEU A 299 6.21 2.19 -7.74
C LEU A 299 5.58 3.35 -6.95
N ASP A 300 5.53 3.23 -5.63
CA ASP A 300 4.94 4.28 -4.79
C ASP A 300 5.79 5.56 -4.75
N ASN A 301 7.13 5.44 -4.82
CA ASN A 301 8.03 6.59 -4.88
C ASN A 301 7.93 7.34 -6.21
N PHE A 302 7.59 6.66 -7.30
CA PHE A 302 7.37 7.30 -8.61
C PHE A 302 5.99 7.95 -8.72
N ARG A 303 5.02 7.57 -7.88
CA ARG A 303 3.66 8.12 -7.94
C ARG A 303 3.58 9.64 -7.76
N PRO A 304 4.26 10.28 -6.79
CA PRO A 304 4.31 11.74 -6.72
C PRO A 304 4.85 12.41 -7.98
N ILE A 305 5.87 11.80 -8.60
CA ILE A 305 6.49 12.32 -9.83
C ILE A 305 5.47 12.28 -10.97
N THR A 306 4.77 11.16 -11.13
CA THR A 306 3.77 11.03 -12.18
C THR A 306 2.57 11.92 -11.92
N VAL A 307 2.09 12.03 -10.68
CA VAL A 307 1.00 12.95 -10.32
C VAL A 307 1.37 14.38 -10.69
N TRP A 308 2.51 14.89 -10.23
CA TRP A 308 2.96 16.26 -10.55
C TRP A 308 3.17 16.47 -12.06
N GLY A 309 3.80 15.51 -12.74
CA GLY A 309 4.00 15.57 -14.18
C GLY A 309 2.68 15.56 -14.96
N THR A 310 1.71 14.73 -14.57
CA THR A 310 0.38 14.72 -15.18
C THR A 310 -0.41 15.98 -14.87
N ASP A 311 -0.23 16.58 -13.70
CA ASP A 311 -0.92 17.80 -13.29
C ASP A 311 -0.47 19.01 -14.14
N LEU A 312 0.84 19.14 -14.37
CA LEU A 312 1.41 20.10 -15.32
C LEU A 312 0.91 19.85 -16.76
N LEU A 313 0.87 18.59 -17.20
CA LEU A 313 0.38 18.23 -18.52
C LEU A 313 -1.11 18.58 -18.69
N LEU A 314 -1.93 18.37 -17.65
CA LEU A 314 -3.34 18.76 -17.65
C LEU A 314 -3.51 20.28 -17.78
N PHE A 315 -2.67 21.06 -17.11
CA PHE A 315 -2.71 22.52 -17.16
C PHE A 315 -2.41 23.06 -18.57
N TYR A 316 -1.30 22.60 -19.17
CA TYR A 316 -0.82 23.15 -20.45
C TYR A 316 -1.42 22.48 -21.69
N SER A 317 -1.68 21.18 -21.67
CA SER A 317 -2.01 20.41 -22.90
C SER A 317 -3.50 20.10 -23.05
N PHE A 318 -4.20 19.83 -21.95
CA PHE A 318 -5.58 19.31 -22.02
C PHE A 318 -6.64 20.35 -21.65
N THR A 319 -6.36 21.19 -20.65
CA THR A 319 -7.42 21.98 -20.01
C THR A 319 -7.28 23.49 -20.21
N ASN A 320 -6.32 23.95 -21.02
CA ASN A 320 -6.06 25.37 -21.29
C ASN A 320 -6.07 26.24 -20.00
N GLY A 321 -5.48 25.74 -18.92
CA GLY A 321 -5.38 26.45 -17.63
C GLY A 321 -6.54 26.29 -16.65
N PHE A 322 -7.56 25.46 -16.93
CA PHE A 322 -8.70 25.26 -16.01
C PHE A 322 -8.47 24.19 -14.93
N PHE A 323 -7.67 23.14 -15.23
CA PHE A 323 -7.30 22.09 -14.29
C PHE A 323 -5.78 21.83 -14.33
N GLY A 324 -5.19 21.64 -13.15
CA GLY A 324 -3.76 21.39 -12.96
C GLY A 324 -2.99 22.57 -12.37
N GLU A 325 -1.78 22.32 -11.90
CA GLU A 325 -0.85 23.33 -11.39
C GLU A 325 -0.03 23.95 -12.53
N ALA A 326 0.07 25.28 -12.55
CA ALA A 326 0.95 26.01 -13.44
C ALA A 326 2.41 25.88 -12.98
N TRP A 327 3.37 26.01 -13.90
CA TRP A 327 4.77 26.13 -13.51
C TRP A 327 5.06 27.53 -12.94
N THR A 328 5.34 27.62 -11.64
CA THR A 328 5.70 28.87 -10.95
C THR A 328 7.17 28.86 -10.53
N THR A 329 7.68 29.99 -10.02
CA THR A 329 9.03 30.07 -9.44
C THR A 329 9.19 29.10 -8.26
N TRP A 330 8.12 28.88 -7.49
CA TRP A 330 8.08 27.94 -6.37
C TRP A 330 8.09 26.48 -6.82
N SER A 331 7.63 26.17 -8.05
CA SER A 331 7.74 24.82 -8.63
C SER A 331 9.18 24.33 -8.74
N TRP A 332 10.18 25.22 -8.90
CA TRP A 332 11.60 24.83 -8.85
C TRP A 332 12.01 24.33 -7.47
N LEU A 333 11.52 25.00 -6.42
CA LEU A 333 11.77 24.59 -5.04
C LEU A 333 11.01 23.29 -4.70
N GLN A 334 9.81 23.11 -5.25
CA GLN A 334 9.03 21.88 -5.11
C GLN A 334 9.73 20.70 -5.80
N LEU A 335 10.27 20.90 -7.02
CA LEU A 335 11.07 19.90 -7.73
C LEU A 335 12.33 19.55 -6.93
N PHE A 336 13.03 20.54 -6.38
CA PHE A 336 14.17 20.29 -5.50
C PHE A 336 13.77 19.48 -4.27
N GLY A 337 12.68 19.84 -3.59
CA GLY A 337 12.13 19.08 -2.47
C GLY A 337 11.79 17.64 -2.85
N MET A 338 11.18 17.42 -4.01
CA MET A 338 10.91 16.09 -4.55
C MET A 338 12.19 15.27 -4.77
N MET A 339 13.24 15.87 -5.34
CA MET A 339 14.52 15.18 -5.54
C MET A 339 15.19 14.80 -4.21
N VAL A 340 15.13 15.68 -3.20
CA VAL A 340 15.62 15.39 -1.85
C VAL A 340 14.82 14.25 -1.21
N LEU A 341 13.49 14.25 -1.37
CA LEU A 341 12.60 13.20 -0.85
C LEU A 341 12.88 11.84 -1.49
N LEU A 342 13.06 11.79 -2.81
CA LEU A 342 13.39 10.56 -3.52
C LEU A 342 14.76 10.04 -3.10
N SER A 343 15.74 10.92 -2.95
CA SER A 343 17.09 10.57 -2.49
C SER A 343 17.09 10.05 -1.05
N GLY A 344 16.37 10.72 -0.14
CA GLY A 344 16.21 10.29 1.25
C GLY A 344 15.55 8.92 1.36
N THR A 345 14.50 8.70 0.57
CA THR A 345 13.81 7.40 0.52
C THR A 345 14.67 6.30 -0.10
N ALA A 346 15.45 6.60 -1.14
CA ALA A 346 16.37 5.66 -1.75
C ALA A 346 17.55 5.28 -0.83
N ILE A 347 18.03 6.22 0.00
CA ILE A 347 19.02 5.97 1.06
C ILE A 347 18.40 5.12 2.17
N TYR A 348 17.18 5.44 2.62
CA TYR A 348 16.46 4.65 3.63
C TYR A 348 16.29 3.19 3.18
N ASN A 349 15.90 3.00 1.92
CA ASN A 349 15.72 1.68 1.27
C ASN A 349 17.05 1.01 0.85
N GLY A 350 18.21 1.56 1.24
CA GLY A 350 19.52 1.00 0.89
C GLY A 350 19.80 0.84 -0.61
N THR A 351 18.99 1.47 -1.48
CA THR A 351 19.16 1.44 -2.94
C THR A 351 20.36 2.31 -3.31
N ILE A 352 20.51 3.45 -2.64
CA ILE A 352 21.72 4.26 -2.67
C ILE A 352 22.58 3.86 -1.47
N ARG A 353 23.75 3.28 -1.75
CA ARG A 353 24.72 2.88 -0.72
C ARG A 353 25.67 4.02 -0.41
N LEU A 354 25.73 4.41 0.85
CA LEU A 354 26.66 5.40 1.38
C LEU A 354 27.99 4.71 1.75
N PRO A 355 29.15 5.24 1.32
CA PRO A 355 30.45 4.55 1.48
C PRO A 355 30.87 4.29 2.93
N CYS A 356 30.28 4.97 3.90
CA CYS A 356 30.64 4.89 5.32
C CYS A 356 29.86 3.84 6.13
N PHE A 357 28.90 3.13 5.53
CA PHE A 357 28.06 2.16 6.24
C PHE A 357 28.22 0.74 5.70
N ALA A 358 28.24 -0.23 6.61
CA ALA A 358 28.18 -1.64 6.25
C ALA A 358 26.72 -2.01 5.89
N TYR A 359 26.50 -2.44 4.67
CA TYR A 359 25.22 -2.97 4.21
C TYR A 359 25.28 -4.49 4.30
N PHE A 360 24.48 -5.05 5.21
CA PHE A 360 24.26 -6.49 5.23
C PHE A 360 23.24 -6.79 4.13
N GLU A 361 23.70 -7.30 2.99
CA GLU A 361 22.79 -7.89 2.03
C GLU A 361 22.08 -9.06 2.72
N PRO A 362 20.73 -9.10 2.74
CA PRO A 362 20.07 -10.36 3.04
C PRO A 362 20.60 -11.36 2.02
N ILE A 363 21.17 -12.47 2.50
CA ILE A 363 21.62 -13.57 1.65
C ILE A 363 20.49 -13.81 0.65
N GLU A 364 20.79 -13.64 -0.63
CA GLU A 364 19.86 -13.89 -1.72
C GLU A 364 19.45 -15.37 -1.60
N GLU A 365 18.37 -15.62 -0.87
CA GLU A 365 17.78 -16.94 -0.77
C GLU A 365 17.40 -17.32 -2.20
N ALA A 366 18.19 -18.25 -2.73
CA ALA A 366 18.06 -18.79 -4.07
C ALA A 366 16.59 -19.03 -4.39
N LEU A 367 16.03 -18.24 -5.32
CA LEU A 367 14.84 -18.51 -6.14
C LEU A 367 13.97 -19.68 -5.64
N THR A 368 13.32 -19.54 -4.47
CA THR A 368 12.27 -20.46 -4.04
C THR A 368 10.93 -19.92 -4.56
N PRO A 369 10.07 -20.76 -5.18
CA PRO A 369 8.91 -20.28 -5.94
C PRO A 369 7.71 -19.88 -5.07
N ILE A 370 7.85 -19.72 -3.76
CA ILE A 370 6.75 -19.38 -2.86
C ILE A 370 7.19 -18.23 -1.94
N ARG A 371 6.90 -17.01 -2.41
CA ARG A 371 7.09 -15.76 -1.67
C ARG A 371 5.85 -15.48 -0.82
N THR A 372 5.94 -15.69 0.50
CA THR A 372 4.86 -15.36 1.44
C THR A 372 4.84 -13.88 1.85
N SER A 373 3.63 -13.33 1.72
CA SER A 373 2.92 -12.17 2.30
C SER A 373 3.60 -10.99 3.01
N VAL A 374 4.81 -11.02 3.57
CA VAL A 374 5.34 -9.93 4.44
C VAL A 374 5.57 -8.59 3.71
N ASN A 375 5.59 -8.62 2.38
CA ASN A 375 6.08 -7.54 1.52
C ASN A 375 5.00 -6.62 0.93
N LEU A 376 3.78 -6.64 1.45
CA LEU A 376 2.59 -6.15 0.73
C LEU A 376 1.81 -5.01 1.41
N ILE A 377 2.39 -4.42 2.45
CA ILE A 377 2.00 -3.11 2.96
C ILE A 377 3.14 -2.15 2.68
N SER A 378 2.77 -0.88 2.47
CA SER A 378 3.57 0.27 2.06
C SER A 378 5.08 0.09 2.07
N THR A 379 5.74 0.63 1.05
CA THR A 379 7.20 0.65 0.84
C THR A 379 8.09 0.69 2.10
N THR A 380 7.64 1.42 3.13
CA THR A 380 8.25 1.59 4.45
C THR A 380 8.33 0.31 5.31
N LEU A 381 7.52 -0.73 5.03
CA LEU A 381 7.60 -2.02 5.70
C LEU A 381 8.60 -2.99 5.08
N SER A 382 8.76 -2.95 3.76
CA SER A 382 9.41 -4.04 3.00
C SER A 382 10.90 -4.25 3.28
N GLN A 383 11.54 -3.36 4.04
CA GLN A 383 12.95 -3.45 4.42
C GLN A 383 13.22 -3.22 5.92
N SER A 384 12.24 -3.52 6.76
CA SER A 384 12.41 -3.48 8.21
C SER A 384 13.52 -4.46 8.66
N PRO A 385 14.54 -4.03 9.43
CA PRO A 385 15.62 -4.91 9.91
C PRO A 385 15.15 -6.04 10.85
N LEU A 386 13.87 -6.09 11.22
CA LEU A 386 13.26 -7.22 11.92
C LEU A 386 12.97 -8.44 11.06
N ILE A 387 12.69 -8.24 9.77
CA ILE A 387 12.50 -9.38 8.85
C ILE A 387 13.82 -10.17 8.77
N THR A 388 14.94 -9.46 8.82
CA THR A 388 16.28 -10.02 9.00
C THR A 388 16.45 -10.74 10.34
N ARG A 389 15.80 -10.30 11.44
CA ARG A 389 15.88 -10.99 12.75
C ARG A 389 15.18 -12.35 12.75
N ASN A 390 14.02 -12.49 12.11
CA ASN A 390 13.32 -13.78 12.04
C ASN A 390 14.08 -14.78 11.16
N ALA A 391 14.64 -14.32 10.03
CA ALA A 391 15.56 -15.10 9.20
C ALA A 391 16.86 -15.47 9.93
N LEU A 392 17.46 -14.54 10.70
CA LEU A 392 18.62 -14.78 11.56
C LEU A 392 18.31 -15.78 12.67
N LYS A 393 17.13 -15.74 13.28
CA LYS A 393 16.71 -16.67 14.34
C LYS A 393 16.51 -18.08 13.77
N ALA A 394 15.94 -18.20 12.57
CA ALA A 394 15.85 -19.46 11.83
C ALA A 394 17.24 -20.01 11.45
N ALA A 395 18.15 -19.16 10.99
CA ALA A 395 19.53 -19.52 10.67
C ALA A 395 20.34 -19.93 11.90
N GLU A 396 20.15 -19.27 13.05
CA GLU A 396 20.78 -19.58 14.34
C GLU A 396 20.31 -20.93 14.89
N ILE A 397 19.00 -21.23 14.82
CA ILE A 397 18.42 -22.51 15.23
C ILE A 397 18.91 -23.65 14.33
N ALA A 398 18.99 -23.42 13.02
CA ALA A 398 19.59 -24.37 12.08
C ALA A 398 21.11 -24.54 12.29
N ARG A 399 21.81 -23.58 12.89
CA ARG A 399 23.24 -23.71 13.19
C ARG A 399 23.49 -24.62 14.40
N ARG A 400 22.54 -24.68 15.33
CA ARG A 400 22.60 -25.45 16.58
C ARG A 400 22.11 -26.89 16.43
N THR A 401 21.51 -27.27 15.30
CA THR A 401 21.10 -28.67 15.06
C THR A 401 22.31 -29.52 14.65
N PRO A 402 22.67 -30.57 15.40
CA PRO A 402 23.91 -31.33 15.16
C PRO A 402 23.85 -32.13 13.85
N ASN A 403 22.67 -32.66 13.50
CA ASN A 403 22.49 -33.53 12.34
C ASN A 403 22.29 -32.73 11.04
N LYS A 404 23.07 -33.02 9.99
CA LYS A 404 23.11 -32.23 8.73
C LYS A 404 21.76 -32.27 7.99
N THR A 405 21.09 -33.41 7.98
CA THR A 405 19.77 -33.61 7.34
C THR A 405 18.63 -32.90 8.08
N GLU A 406 18.71 -32.76 9.41
CA GLU A 406 17.72 -32.00 10.18
C GLU A 406 17.95 -30.49 10.07
N ARG A 407 19.18 -30.01 9.90
CA ARG A 407 19.46 -28.59 9.60
C ARG A 407 18.76 -28.13 8.33
N ASP A 408 18.79 -28.97 7.30
CA ASP A 408 18.13 -28.67 6.03
C ASP A 408 16.60 -28.83 6.12
N ARG A 409 16.09 -29.66 7.05
CA ARG A 409 14.65 -29.77 7.36
C ARG A 409 14.15 -28.53 8.10
N VAL A 410 14.86 -28.11 9.14
CA VAL A 410 14.56 -26.91 9.94
C VAL A 410 14.68 -25.65 9.06
N ARG A 411 15.71 -25.54 8.21
CA ARG A 411 15.81 -24.46 7.22
C ARG A 411 14.62 -24.42 6.28
N ARG A 412 14.13 -25.58 5.83
CA ARG A 412 12.98 -25.68 4.94
C ARG A 412 11.65 -25.37 5.64
N GLU A 413 11.45 -25.87 6.87
CA GLU A 413 10.25 -25.61 7.68
C GLU A 413 10.11 -24.13 8.06
N TYR A 414 11.22 -23.42 8.28
CA TYR A 414 11.20 -22.00 8.63
C TYR A 414 11.22 -21.05 7.42
N MET A 415 11.63 -21.49 6.23
CA MET A 415 11.87 -20.58 5.08
C MET A 415 11.04 -20.87 3.83
N THR A 416 10.16 -21.87 3.77
CA THR A 416 9.17 -21.96 2.68
C THR A 416 8.05 -22.95 2.97
N GLU A 417 6.81 -22.51 2.74
CA GLU A 417 5.75 -23.42 2.28
C GLU A 417 6.25 -24.13 1.00
N TYR A 418 6.49 -25.45 1.12
CA TYR A 418 6.61 -26.52 0.12
C TYR A 418 7.08 -26.27 -1.34
N GLN A 419 8.20 -26.93 -1.70
CA GLN A 419 8.50 -27.39 -3.08
C GLN A 419 8.47 -28.93 -3.17
N PRO A 420 7.96 -29.55 -4.26
CA PRO A 420 7.93 -30.99 -4.42
C PRO A 420 9.28 -31.54 -4.90
N ILE A 421 9.67 -32.70 -4.37
CA ILE A 421 10.85 -33.46 -4.81
C ILE A 421 10.57 -34.00 -6.21
N ALA A 422 11.28 -33.48 -7.21
CA ALA A 422 11.39 -34.08 -8.53
C ALA A 422 12.58 -35.05 -8.50
N ASP A 423 12.38 -36.24 -7.94
CA ASP A 423 13.27 -37.36 -8.26
C ASP A 423 12.58 -38.71 -8.03
N GLN A 424 12.50 -39.52 -9.10
CA GLN A 424 11.85 -40.82 -9.08
C GLN A 424 12.80 -41.95 -8.62
N GLU A 425 14.09 -41.65 -8.41
CA GLU A 425 15.11 -42.65 -8.05
C GLU A 425 15.25 -42.92 -6.54
N ALA A 426 14.68 -42.06 -5.67
CA ALA A 426 14.74 -42.25 -4.22
C ALA A 426 13.83 -43.38 -3.68
N ARG A 427 13.21 -44.20 -4.56
CA ARG A 427 12.37 -45.35 -4.17
C ARG A 427 13.12 -46.67 -4.01
N ARG A 428 14.45 -46.70 -4.13
CA ARG A 428 15.23 -47.90 -3.80
C ARG A 428 15.79 -47.82 -2.38
N ARG A 429 15.19 -48.69 -1.56
CA ARG A 429 15.41 -48.99 -0.15
C ARG A 429 16.87 -48.93 0.30
N ILE A 430 17.09 -48.37 1.48
CA ILE A 430 18.15 -48.81 2.40
C ILE A 430 17.46 -49.14 3.71
N ASP A 431 17.46 -50.42 4.06
CA ASP A 431 17.09 -50.95 5.36
C ASP A 431 18.27 -50.70 6.33
N PRO A 432 18.11 -50.13 7.54
CA PRO A 432 19.25 -49.70 8.36
C PRO A 432 19.87 -50.82 9.23
N ALA A 433 19.60 -52.09 8.95
CA ALA A 433 20.23 -53.20 9.66
C ALA A 433 20.65 -54.30 8.66
N GLY A 434 21.96 -54.40 8.41
CA GLY A 434 22.54 -55.39 7.50
C GLY A 434 22.40 -56.83 7.99
N HIS A 435 21.22 -57.42 7.81
CA HIS A 435 21.01 -58.86 7.93
C HIS A 435 20.49 -59.44 6.61
N SER A 436 21.31 -60.31 6.02
CA SER A 436 20.90 -61.21 4.93
C SER A 436 20.16 -62.39 5.54
N TYR A 437 18.83 -62.45 5.39
CA TYR A 437 18.13 -63.73 5.42
C TYR A 437 17.98 -64.23 4.00
N GLY A 438 18.68 -65.32 3.72
CA GLY A 438 18.58 -66.06 2.48
C GLY A 438 17.19 -66.68 2.30
N SER A 439 16.90 -66.91 1.03
CA SER A 439 15.81 -67.75 0.51
C SER A 439 15.51 -68.96 1.38
N LEU A 440 14.24 -69.31 1.48
CA LEU A 440 13.79 -70.70 1.32
C LEU A 440 12.33 -70.71 0.86
N ASP A 441 12.10 -71.59 -0.11
CA ASP A 441 10.89 -71.82 -0.89
C ASP A 441 9.67 -72.31 -0.09
N ASN A 442 8.51 -72.11 -0.74
CA ASN A 442 7.14 -72.63 -0.54
C ASN A 442 6.14 -71.71 0.19
#